data_AF-A0A5D3KB95-F1
#
_entry.id   AF-A0A5D3KB95-F1
#
_cell.length_a   1.000
_cell.length_b   1.000
_cell.length_c   1.000
_cell.angle_alpha   90.00
_cell.angle_beta   90.00
_cell.angle_gamma   90.00
#
_symmetry.space_group_name_H-M   'P 1'
#
loop_
_entity.id
_entity.type
_entity.pdbx_description
1 polymer ?
#
loop_
_entity_poly.entity_id
_entity_poly.type
_entity_poly.pdbx_seq_one_letter_code
_entity_poly.pdbx_strand_id
1 'polypeptide(L)' 'MNEFEHLTDQNVLRLYDAIRHQVDADKALGNRYRLIGQAAMDRAERLKDEIVSRGLKFSPIVWT' A
#
# COMPACT_ATOMS: atom_id res chain seq x y z
N MET A 1 7.38 -10.10 -14.48
CA MET A 1 6.03 -9.57 -14.72
C MET A 1 5.57 -8.91 -13.45
N ASN A 2 5.54 -7.58 -13.42
CA ASN A 2 4.91 -6.86 -12.30
C ASN A 2 3.40 -7.02 -12.44
N GLU A 3 2.73 -7.61 -11.44
CA GLU A 3 1.27 -7.74 -11.41
C GLU A 3 0.52 -6.39 -11.55
N PHE A 4 1.24 -5.28 -11.44
CA PHE A 4 0.72 -3.93 -11.42
C PHE A 4 0.94 -3.17 -12.76
N GLU A 5 1.77 -3.68 -13.68
CA GLU A 5 2.04 -3.04 -14.99
C GLU A 5 0.78 -2.93 -15.86
N HIS A 6 -0.16 -3.86 -15.70
CA HIS A 6 -1.43 -3.87 -16.45
C HIS A 6 -2.53 -3.02 -15.79
N LEU A 7 -2.29 -2.50 -14.59
CA LEU A 7 -3.27 -1.70 -13.85
C LEU A 7 -3.14 -0.23 -14.23
N THR A 8 -4.29 0.40 -14.45
CA THR A 8 -4.39 1.85 -14.60
C THR A 8 -3.96 2.54 -13.31
N ASP A 9 -3.49 3.79 -13.44
CA ASP A 9 -3.02 4.61 -12.32
C ASP A 9 -4.05 4.70 -11.18
N GLN A 10 -5.33 4.74 -11.55
CA GLN A 10 -6.45 4.78 -10.62
C GLN A 10 -6.63 3.47 -9.84
N ASN A 11 -6.37 2.31 -10.46
CA ASN A 11 -6.40 1.02 -9.77
C ASN A 11 -5.20 0.85 -8.84
N VAL A 12 -4.02 1.29 -9.26
CA VAL A 12 -2.81 1.28 -8.43
C VAL A 12 -3.02 2.13 -7.18
N LEU A 13 -3.56 3.34 -7.33
CA LEU A 13 -3.92 4.21 -6.20
C LEU A 13 -4.98 3.58 -5.30
N ARG A 14 -6.01 2.95 -5.88
CA ARG A 14 -7.08 2.29 -5.11
C ARG A 14 -6.56 1.10 -4.30
N LEU A 15 -5.64 0.31 -4.85
CA LEU A 15 -4.98 -0.79 -4.13
C LEU A 15 -4.11 -0.26 -3.00
N TYR A 16 -3.35 0.80 -3.26
CA TYR A 16 -2.51 1.45 -2.25
C TYR A 16 -3.37 2.00 -1.09
N ASP A 17 -4.49 2.64 -1.42
CA ASP A 17 -5.43 3.18 -0.43
C ASP A 17 -6.16 2.07 0.36
N ALA A 18 -6.50 0.96 -0.30
CA ALA A 18 -7.06 -0.20 0.38
C ALA A 18 -6.09 -0.79 1.41
N ILE A 19 -4.79 -0.92 1.07
CA ILE A 19 -3.76 -1.38 2.01
C ILE A 19 -3.62 -0.36 3.15
N ARG A 20 -3.60 0.93 2.84
CA ARG A 20 -3.56 1.99 3.86
C ARG A 20 -4.72 1.84 4.85
N HIS A 21 -5.94 1.64 4.37
CA HIS A 21 -7.13 1.52 5.21
C HIS A 21 -7.11 0.24 6.05
N GLN A 22 -6.59 -0.87 5.50
CA GLN A 22 -6.36 -2.10 6.27
C GLN A 22 -5.33 -1.92 7.38
N VAL A 23 -4.24 -1.20 7.10
CA VAL A 23 -3.20 -0.89 8.10
C VAL A 23 -3.73 0.04 9.19
N ASP A 24 -4.51 1.05 8.82
CA ASP A 24 -5.14 1.97 9.77
C ASP A 24 -6.14 1.25 10.68
N ALA A 25 -6.96 0.35 10.11
CA ALA A 25 -7.87 -0.49 10.87
C ALA A 25 -7.13 -1.44 11.83
N ASP A 26 -6.05 -2.10 11.37
CA ASP A 26 -5.23 -3.00 12.22
C ASP A 26 -4.56 -2.21 13.36
N LYS A 27 -4.09 -0.99 13.07
CA LYS A 27 -3.54 -0.06 14.06
C LYS A 27 -4.59 0.38 15.08
N ALA A 28 -5.79 0.71 14.63
CA ALA A 28 -6.92 1.09 15.48
C ALA A 28 -7.40 -0.06 16.38
N LEU A 29 -7.27 -1.30 15.91
CA LEU A 29 -7.60 -2.52 16.66
C LEU A 29 -6.58 -2.86 17.77
N GLY A 30 -5.55 -2.03 17.97
CA GLY A 30 -4.65 -2.11 19.12
C GLY A 30 -3.65 -3.27 19.08
N ASN A 31 -3.59 -4.01 17.97
CA ASN A 31 -2.63 -5.08 17.77
C ASN A 31 -1.40 -4.54 17.04
N ARG A 32 -0.27 -4.54 17.73
CA ARG A 32 1.09 -4.40 17.17
C ARG A 32 1.14 -5.10 15.81
N TYR A 33 1.18 -4.35 14.70
CA TYR A 33 1.66 -4.63 13.33
C TYR A 33 2.00 -6.09 12.91
N ARG A 34 1.32 -7.11 13.44
CA ARG A 34 1.78 -8.50 13.43
C ARG A 34 0.87 -9.39 12.61
N LEU A 35 -0.37 -8.97 12.39
CA LEU A 35 -1.33 -9.67 11.53
C LEU A 35 -1.23 -9.20 10.07
N ILE A 36 -1.15 -7.89 9.85
CA ILE A 36 -0.89 -7.31 8.53
C ILE A 36 0.63 -7.23 8.22
N GLY A 37 1.44 -7.44 9.27
CA GLY A 37 2.90 -7.36 9.31
C GLY A 37 3.64 -7.94 8.10
N GLN A 38 4.67 -7.20 7.66
CA GLN A 38 5.60 -7.48 6.56
C GLN A 38 4.99 -7.71 5.17
N ALA A 39 3.99 -8.57 5.00
CA ALA A 39 3.41 -8.87 3.69
C ALA A 39 2.70 -7.65 3.07
N ALA A 40 1.94 -6.89 3.87
CA ALA A 40 1.32 -5.66 3.38
C ALA A 40 2.32 -4.52 3.19
N MET A 41 3.42 -4.52 3.97
CA MET A 41 4.50 -3.55 3.83
C MET A 41 5.25 -3.78 2.52
N ASP A 42 5.63 -5.03 2.23
CA ASP A 42 6.27 -5.43 0.97
C ASP A 42 5.37 -5.12 -0.25
N ARG A 43 4.06 -5.37 -0.13
CA ARG A 43 3.08 -5.03 -1.16
C ARG A 43 2.93 -3.51 -1.35
N ALA A 44 2.88 -2.75 -0.26
CA ALA A 44 2.81 -1.29 -0.29
C ALA A 44 4.10 -0.67 -0.85
N GLU A 45 5.27 -1.23 -0.55
CA GLU A 45 6.54 -0.79 -1.11
C GLU A 45 6.61 -1.01 -2.61
N ARG A 46 6.18 -2.18 -3.11
CA ARG A 46 6.10 -2.43 -4.56
C ARG A 46 5.13 -1.48 -5.27
N LEU A 47 3.96 -1.24 -4.69
CA LEU A 47 3.00 -0.27 -5.22
C LEU A 47 3.54 1.16 -5.18
N LYS A 48 4.24 1.52 -4.09
CA LYS A 48 4.89 2.83 -3.95
C LYS A 48 5.94 3.03 -5.03
N ASP A 49 6.77 2.02 -5.31
CA ASP A 49 7.81 2.10 -6.33
C ASP A 49 7.22 2.31 -7.73
N GLU A 50 6.16 1.58 -8.07
CA GLU A 50 5.37 1.78 -9.30
C GLU A 50 4.73 3.18 -9.37
N ILE A 51 4.10 3.64 -8.29
CA ILE A 51 3.49 4.96 -8.22
C ILE A 51 4.53 6.07 -8.41
N VAL A 52 5.70 5.95 -7.77
CA VAL A 52 6.81 6.89 -7.88
C VAL A 52 7.40 6.86 -9.29
N SER A 53 7.59 5.67 -9.87
CA SER A 53 8.04 5.49 -11.25
C SER A 53 7.10 6.16 -12.27
N ARG A 54 5.79 6.11 -12.01
CA ARG A 54 4.75 6.78 -12.81
C ARG A 54 4.55 8.26 -12.47
N GLY A 55 5.18 8.77 -11.42
CA GLY A 55 5.06 10.16 -10.97
C GLY A 55 3.67 10.53 -10.40
N LEU A 56 2.90 9.55 -9.93
CA LEU A 56 1.55 9.80 -9.42
C LEU A 56 1.59 10.34 -8.00
N LYS A 57 0.63 11.23 -7.67
CA LYS A 57 0.46 11.74 -6.30
C LYS A 57 -0.19 10.66 -5.43
N PHE A 58 0.49 10.29 -4.35
CA PHE A 58 -0.04 9.36 -3.35
C PHE A 58 0.28 9.86 -1.94
N SER A 59 -0.49 9.39 -0.96
CA SER A 59 -0.23 9.69 0.45
C SER A 59 0.48 8.50 1.10
N PRO A 60 1.74 8.61 1.52
CA PRO A 60 2.49 7.48 2.05
C PRO A 60 1.81 6.88 3.29
N ILE A 61 1.80 5.55 3.38
CA ILE A 61 1.34 4.83 4.57
C ILE A 61 2.35 5.06 5.70
N VAL A 62 1.88 5.58 6.83
CA VAL A 62 2.71 5.82 8.02
C VAL A 62 2.68 4.57 8.89
N TRP A 63 3.80 3.84 8.87
CA TRP A 63 3.98 2.61 9.64
C TRP A 63 4.51 2.83 11.07
N THR A 64 4.49 4.08 11.58
CA THR A 64 5.05 4.45 12.89
C THR A 64 4.18 4.06 14.08
#